data_AF-A0A9E0YKI7-F1
#
_entry.id   AF-A0A9E0YKI7-F1
#
_cell.length_a   1.000
_cell.length_b   1.000
_cell.length_c   1.000
_cell.angle_alpha   90.00
_cell.angle_beta   90.00
_cell.angle_gamma   90.00
#
_symmetry.space_group_name_H-M   'P 1'
#
loop_
_entity.id
_entity.type
_entity.pdbx_description
1 polymer ?
#
loop_
_entity_poly.entity_id
_entity_poly.type
_entity_poly.pdbx_seq_one_letter_code
_entity_poly.pdbx_strand_id
1 'polypeptide(L)'
;MSDRMPPTMDDLKNRRRQSLENARKAIADRPGEYREVKRMLDRVLCRSVDISEYYRIARELVGLLEALNAAYPGSLFAYYYTHMHPDKKGDARYFKVMCADLRQQIKTLDQYRRQSHNLRLVQ
;
A
#
# COMPACT_ATOMS: atom_id res chain seq x y z
N MET A 1 33.25 8.09 0.23
CA MET A 1 32.21 7.10 -0.10
C MET A 1 31.82 6.42 1.21
N SER A 2 30.68 6.80 1.81
CA SER A 2 30.29 6.27 3.12
C SER A 2 29.88 4.82 3.03
N ASP A 3 30.64 3.98 3.72
CA ASP A 3 30.38 2.59 4.02
C ASP A 3 29.11 2.51 4.89
N ARG A 4 27.95 2.45 4.26
CA ARG A 4 26.69 2.26 4.98
C ARG A 4 26.59 0.77 5.32
N MET A 5 26.94 0.44 6.56
CA MET A 5 26.61 -0.85 7.16
C MET A 5 25.17 -1.24 6.76
N PRO A 6 24.95 -2.46 6.25
CA PRO A 6 23.61 -2.89 5.86
C PRO A 6 22.69 -2.85 7.09
N PRO A 7 21.40 -2.49 6.91
CA PRO A 7 20.47 -2.37 8.03
C PRO A 7 20.37 -3.70 8.77
N THR A 8 20.35 -3.61 10.10
CA THR A 8 20.14 -4.79 10.94
C THR A 8 18.70 -5.30 10.80
N MET A 9 18.45 -6.54 11.22
CA MET A 9 17.09 -7.08 11.26
C MET A 9 16.15 -6.22 12.11
N ASP A 10 16.66 -5.62 13.19
CA ASP A 10 15.87 -4.76 14.07
C ASP A 10 15.58 -3.40 13.43
N ASP A 11 16.50 -2.85 12.63
CA ASP A 11 16.22 -1.66 11.81
C ASP A 11 15.09 -1.92 10.81
N LEU A 12 15.09 -3.09 10.17
CA LEU A 12 14.06 -3.47 9.22
C LEU A 12 12.70 -3.65 9.93
N LYS A 13 12.67 -4.27 11.11
CA LYS A 13 11.43 -4.38 11.92
C LYS A 13 10.91 -3.01 12.34
N ASN A 14 11.79 -2.12 12.80
CA ASN A 14 11.42 -0.77 13.22
C ASN A 14 10.85 0.04 12.04
N ARG A 15 11.50 0.00 10.88
CA ARG A 15 11.00 0.64 9.64
C ARG A 15 9.65 0.07 9.24
N ARG A 16 9.48 -1.26 9.29
CA ARG A 16 8.20 -1.90 8.98
C ARG A 16 7.10 -1.47 9.93
N ARG A 17 7.36 -1.41 11.24
CA ARG A 17 6.41 -0.91 12.24
C ARG A 17 6.01 0.54 11.96
N GLN A 18 6.99 1.42 11.70
CA GLN A 18 6.71 2.82 11.38
C GLN A 18 5.85 2.95 10.12
N SER A 19 6.13 2.16 9.09
CA SER A 19 5.37 2.15 7.85
C SER A 19 3.91 1.71 8.06
N LEU A 20 3.69 0.69 8.91
CA LEU A 20 2.34 0.24 9.27
C LEU A 20 1.58 1.30 10.07
N GLU A 21 2.24 1.98 11.00
CA GLU A 21 1.63 3.05 11.79
C GLU A 21 1.26 4.26 10.93
N ASN A 22 2.14 4.66 10.01
CA ASN A 22 1.84 5.72 9.04
C ASN A 22 0.67 5.31 8.13
N ALA A 23 0.62 4.05 7.68
CA ALA A 23 -0.50 3.55 6.89
C ALA A 23 -1.82 3.55 7.70
N ARG A 24 -1.78 3.20 8.99
CA ARG A 24 -2.95 3.26 9.88
C ARG A 24 -3.50 4.68 9.99
N LYS A 25 -2.63 5.67 10.19
CA LYS A 25 -3.02 7.08 10.25
C LYS A 25 -3.58 7.57 8.91
N ALA A 26 -2.95 7.23 7.79
CA ALA A 26 -3.45 7.55 6.45
C ALA A 26 -4.87 7.03 6.21
N ILE A 27 -5.16 5.81 6.68
CA ILE A 27 -6.50 5.24 6.56
C ILE A 27 -7.51 5.94 7.48
N ALA A 28 -7.10 6.35 8.68
CA ALA A 28 -7.98 7.09 9.60
C ALA A 28 -8.39 8.43 8.99
N ASP A 29 -7.46 9.13 8.33
CA ASP A 29 -7.72 10.44 7.72
C ASP A 29 -8.44 10.33 6.37
N ARG A 30 -8.20 9.25 5.62
CA ARG A 30 -8.74 9.03 4.26
C ARG A 30 -9.41 7.65 4.10
N PRO A 31 -10.50 7.38 4.83
CA PRO A 31 -11.15 6.07 4.82
C PRO A 31 -11.91 5.79 3.51
N GLY A 32 -12.27 6.83 2.74
CA GLY A 32 -12.94 6.68 1.44
C GLY A 32 -11.99 6.09 0.40
N GLU A 33 -10.82 6.68 0.26
CA GLU A 33 -9.76 6.28 -0.66
C GLU A 33 -9.27 4.87 -0.34
N TYR A 34 -9.12 4.53 0.95
CA TYR A 34 -8.74 3.19 1.35
C TYR A 34 -9.79 2.13 0.98
N ARG A 35 -11.08 2.45 1.12
CA ARG A 35 -12.17 1.55 0.69
C ARG A 35 -12.16 1.38 -0.82
N GLU A 36 -11.92 2.46 -1.55
CA GLU A 36 -11.87 2.44 -3.01
C GLU A 36 -10.68 1.63 -3.54
N VAL A 37 -9.50 1.76 -2.94
CA VAL A 37 -8.33 0.91 -3.23
C VAL A 37 -8.71 -0.57 -3.12
N LYS A 38 -9.37 -0.98 -2.01
CA LYS A 38 -9.79 -2.38 -1.83
C LYS A 38 -10.75 -2.83 -2.94
N ARG A 39 -11.73 -2.00 -3.28
CA ARG A 39 -12.71 -2.29 -4.34
C ARG A 39 -12.03 -2.45 -5.70
N MET A 40 -11.11 -1.55 -6.04
CA MET A 40 -10.34 -1.62 -7.29
C MET A 40 -9.48 -2.88 -7.36
N LEU A 41 -8.81 -3.24 -6.27
CA LEU A 41 -8.00 -4.46 -6.21
C LEU A 41 -8.84 -5.72 -6.41
N ASP A 42 -9.98 -5.81 -5.74
CA ASP A 42 -10.89 -6.95 -5.91
C ASP A 42 -11.39 -7.02 -7.38
N ARG A 43 -11.72 -5.88 -8.00
CA ARG A 43 -12.11 -5.81 -9.43
C ARG A 43 -11.00 -6.32 -10.37
N VAL A 44 -9.76 -5.87 -10.16
CA VAL A 44 -8.59 -6.25 -10.98
C VAL A 44 -8.24 -7.72 -10.81
N LEU A 45 -8.33 -8.24 -9.59
CA LEU A 45 -7.97 -9.63 -9.30
C LEU A 45 -9.03 -10.62 -9.81
N CYS A 46 -10.31 -10.26 -9.75
CA CYS A 46 -11.41 -11.11 -10.20
C CYS A 46 -11.62 -11.15 -11.74
N ARG A 47 -10.98 -10.28 -12.51
CA ARG A 47 -11.17 -10.20 -13.98
C ARG A 47 -9.84 -10.28 -14.73
N SER A 48 -9.89 -10.64 -16.02
CA SER A 48 -8.80 -10.29 -16.92
C SER A 48 -8.82 -8.77 -17.12
N VAL A 49 -7.65 -8.14 -17.00
CA VAL A 49 -7.47 -6.74 -17.36
C VAL A 49 -6.89 -6.73 -18.76
N ASP A 50 -7.62 -6.16 -19.71
CA ASP A 50 -7.09 -5.93 -21.04
C ASP A 50 -5.95 -4.91 -20.97
N ILE A 51 -4.93 -5.06 -21.83
CA ILE A 51 -3.81 -4.11 -21.88
C ILE A 51 -4.26 -2.69 -22.24
N SER A 52 -5.34 -2.56 -23.01
CA SER A 52 -5.98 -1.27 -23.31
C SER A 52 -6.61 -0.60 -22.09
N GLU A 53 -7.03 -1.39 -21.08
CA GLU A 53 -7.60 -0.87 -19.84
C GLU A 53 -6.54 -0.63 -18.76
N TYR A 54 -5.37 -1.27 -18.86
CA TYR A 54 -4.29 -1.19 -17.87
C TYR A 54 -3.96 0.26 -17.50
N TYR A 55 -3.68 1.11 -18.48
CA TYR A 55 -3.18 2.46 -18.20
C TYR A 55 -4.19 3.26 -17.38
N ARG A 56 -5.48 3.18 -17.76
CA ARG A 56 -6.56 3.86 -17.04
C ARG A 56 -6.69 3.34 -15.60
N ILE A 57 -6.77 2.02 -15.43
CA ILE A 57 -6.95 1.40 -14.11
C ILE A 57 -5.74 1.67 -13.21
N ALA A 58 -4.52 1.59 -13.75
CA ALA A 58 -3.31 1.87 -13.02
C ALA A 58 -3.26 3.32 -12.54
N ARG A 59 -3.59 4.29 -13.41
CA ARG A 59 -3.65 5.72 -13.05
C ARG A 59 -4.69 6.00 -11.97
N GLU A 60 -5.88 5.44 -12.08
CA GLU A 60 -6.94 5.56 -11.04
C GLU A 60 -6.46 5.01 -9.70
N LEU A 61 -5.92 3.79 -9.67
CA LEU A 61 -5.44 3.15 -8.45
C LEU A 61 -4.27 3.90 -7.82
N VAL A 62 -3.35 4.36 -8.65
CA VAL A 62 -2.17 5.12 -8.22
C VAL A 62 -2.55 6.48 -7.65
N GLY A 63 -3.57 7.16 -8.19
CA GLY A 63 -4.09 8.40 -7.62
C GLY A 63 -4.62 8.22 -6.20
N LEU A 64 -5.30 7.10 -5.92
CA LEU A 64 -5.75 6.76 -4.56
C LEU A 64 -4.58 6.45 -3.62
N LEU A 65 -3.56 5.74 -4.12
CA LEU A 65 -2.35 5.43 -3.34
C LEU A 65 -1.54 6.69 -3.05
N GLU A 66 -1.48 7.63 -3.99
CA GLU A 66 -0.88 8.94 -3.82
C GLU A 66 -1.61 9.75 -2.75
N ALA A 67 -2.94 9.79 -2.79
CA ALA A 67 -3.76 10.44 -1.79
C ALA A 67 -3.49 9.90 -0.37
N LEU A 68 -3.41 8.57 -0.23
CA LEU A 68 -3.07 7.93 1.05
C LEU A 68 -1.63 8.22 1.48
N ASN A 69 -0.68 8.20 0.56
CA ASN A 69 0.73 8.48 0.87
C ASN A 69 0.98 9.96 1.20
N ALA A 70 0.27 10.89 0.55
CA ALA A 70 0.40 12.33 0.80
C ALA A 70 -0.02 12.71 2.22
N ALA A 71 -1.01 12.01 2.80
CA ALA A 71 -1.40 12.21 4.19
C ALA A 71 -0.29 11.79 5.16
N TYR A 72 0.37 10.64 4.90
CA TYR A 72 1.48 10.16 5.73
C TYR A 72 2.59 9.52 4.87
N PRO A 73 3.62 10.31 4.51
CA PRO A 73 4.77 9.82 3.77
C PRO A 73 5.48 8.67 4.48
N GLY A 74 6.03 7.72 3.72
CA GLY A 74 6.71 6.53 4.27
C GLY A 74 5.76 5.42 4.73
N SER A 75 4.46 5.58 4.53
CA SER A 75 3.51 4.47 4.61
C SER A 75 3.80 3.42 3.52
N LEU A 76 3.27 2.21 3.70
CA LEU A 76 3.45 1.13 2.73
C LEU A 76 2.91 1.50 1.34
N PHE A 77 1.95 2.45 1.26
CA PHE A 77 1.37 2.91 0.01
C PHE A 77 2.39 3.61 -0.91
N ALA A 78 3.46 4.19 -0.35
CA ALA A 78 4.53 4.82 -1.12
C ALA A 78 5.21 3.85 -2.11
N TYR A 79 5.41 2.61 -1.66
CA TYR A 79 6.01 1.55 -2.46
C TYR A 79 5.13 1.23 -3.67
N TYR A 80 3.84 0.99 -3.43
CA TYR A 80 2.88 0.63 -4.48
C TYR A 80 2.60 1.79 -5.43
N TYR A 81 2.47 3.01 -4.92
CA TYR A 81 2.37 4.21 -5.75
C TYR A 81 3.52 4.26 -6.76
N THR A 82 4.76 4.04 -6.33
CA THR A 82 5.92 4.12 -7.23
C THR A 82 5.98 2.97 -8.24
N HIS A 83 5.69 1.74 -7.79
CA HIS A 83 5.85 0.52 -8.60
C HIS A 83 4.61 0.13 -9.41
N MET A 84 3.49 0.84 -9.24
CA MET A 84 2.27 0.64 -10.04
C MET A 84 1.99 1.83 -10.96
N HIS A 85 2.69 2.97 -10.79
CA HIS A 85 2.53 4.13 -11.65
C HIS A 85 3.13 3.88 -13.04
N PRO A 86 2.34 3.93 -14.13
CA PRO A 86 2.80 3.61 -15.47
C PRO A 86 3.97 4.49 -15.94
N ASP A 87 3.93 5.78 -15.60
CA ASP A 87 4.99 6.73 -15.97
C ASP A 87 6.19 6.74 -15.00
N LYS A 88 6.28 5.76 -14.09
CA LYS A 88 7.42 5.61 -13.15
C LYS A 88 8.05 4.24 -13.28
N LYS A 89 7.80 3.34 -12.32
CA LYS A 89 8.32 1.97 -12.32
C LYS A 89 7.26 0.91 -12.63
N GLY A 90 6.03 1.34 -12.92
CA GLY A 90 4.93 0.44 -13.23
C GLY A 90 5.05 -0.17 -14.62
N ASP A 91 4.81 -1.48 -14.70
CA ASP A 91 4.80 -2.25 -15.93
C ASP A 91 3.51 -3.10 -15.98
N ALA A 92 2.82 -3.06 -17.12
CA ALA A 92 1.58 -3.81 -17.35
C ALA A 92 1.72 -5.30 -17.05
N ARG A 93 2.89 -5.89 -17.37
CA ARG A 93 3.19 -7.31 -17.15
C ARG A 93 3.16 -7.70 -15.67
N TYR A 94 3.55 -6.78 -14.79
CA TYR A 94 3.62 -7.01 -13.35
C TYR A 94 2.43 -6.42 -12.59
N PHE A 95 1.58 -5.62 -13.24
CA PHE A 95 0.50 -4.88 -12.58
C PHE A 95 -0.43 -5.78 -11.73
N LYS A 96 -0.87 -6.91 -12.29
CA LYS A 96 -1.76 -7.82 -11.57
C LYS A 96 -1.07 -8.49 -10.38
N VAL A 97 0.22 -8.80 -10.50
CA VAL A 97 1.04 -9.33 -9.40
C VAL A 97 1.19 -8.28 -8.30
N MET A 98 1.46 -7.02 -8.66
CA MET A 98 1.53 -5.91 -7.72
C MET A 98 0.20 -5.67 -7.01
N CYS A 99 -0.93 -5.80 -7.71
CA CYS A 99 -2.26 -5.73 -7.11
C CYS A 99 -2.48 -6.86 -6.07
N ALA A 100 -2.03 -8.08 -6.38
CA ALA A 100 -2.16 -9.23 -5.49
C ALA A 100 -1.32 -9.04 -4.21
N ASP A 101 -0.07 -8.58 -4.36
CA ASP A 101 0.80 -8.27 -3.24
C ASP A 101 0.23 -7.12 -2.38
N LEU A 102 -0.23 -6.03 -3.00
CA LEU A 102 -0.87 -4.94 -2.27
C LEU A 102 -2.12 -5.43 -1.51
N ARG A 103 -2.93 -6.30 -2.12
CA ARG A 103 -4.10 -6.90 -1.46
C ARG A 103 -3.68 -7.71 -0.23
N GLN A 104 -2.55 -8.42 -0.30
CA GLN A 104 -2.02 -9.16 0.83
C GLN A 104 -1.50 -8.24 1.93
N GLN A 105 -0.75 -7.18 1.61
CA GLN A 105 -0.32 -6.20 2.62
C GLN A 105 -1.51 -5.49 3.28
N ILE A 106 -2.57 -5.21 2.51
CA ILE A 106 -3.83 -4.68 3.05
C ILE A 106 -4.44 -5.62 4.09
N LYS A 107 -4.46 -6.93 3.85
CA LYS A 107 -4.93 -7.91 4.84
C LYS A 107 -4.10 -7.87 6.12
N THR A 108 -2.77 -7.83 5.98
CA THR A 108 -1.86 -7.71 7.13
C THR A 108 -2.08 -6.40 7.89
N LEU A 109 -2.29 -5.29 7.18
CA LEU A 109 -2.59 -3.99 7.80
C LEU A 109 -3.94 -4.00 8.52
N ASP A 110 -4.98 -4.59 7.93
CA ASP A 110 -6.29 -4.73 8.57
C ASP A 110 -6.20 -5.60 9.84
N GLN A 111 -5.40 -6.67 9.83
CA GLN A 111 -5.11 -7.48 11.02
C GLN A 111 -4.39 -6.65 12.10
N TYR A 112 -3.32 -5.94 11.71
CA TYR A 112 -2.57 -5.05 12.60
C TYR A 112 -3.50 -4.01 13.25
N ARG A 113 -4.35 -3.35 12.46
CA ARG A 113 -5.33 -2.37 12.94
C ARG A 113 -6.28 -2.96 13.98
N ARG A 114 -6.83 -4.16 13.73
CA ARG A 114 -7.71 -4.85 14.68
C ARG A 114 -6.99 -5.16 16.00
N GLN A 115 -5.75 -5.65 15.93
CA GLN A 115 -4.94 -5.93 17.11
C GLN A 115 -4.61 -4.67 17.90
N SER A 116 -4.28 -3.55 17.23
CA SER A 116 -4.02 -2.27 17.90
C SER A 116 -5.26 -1.65 18.54
N HIS A 117 -6.45 -1.88 17.99
CA HIS A 117 -7.72 -1.43 18.59
C HIS A 117 -8.16 -2.29 19.78
N ASN A 118 -7.80 -3.58 19.80
CA ASN A 118 -8.11 -4.49 20.91
C ASN A 118 -7.18 -4.33 22.14
N LEU A 119 -6.16 -3.48 22.07
CA LEU A 119 -5.27 -3.18 23.21
C LEU A 119 -5.81 -2.09 24.14
N ARG A 120 -7.09 -1.68 24.01
CA ARG A 120 -7.78 -0.91 25.04
C ARG A 120 -8.40 -1.85 26.08
N LEU A 121 -7.55 -2.52 26.86
CA LEU A 121 -7.93 -2.98 28.19
C LEU A 121 -7.58 -1.83 29.14
N VAL A 122 -8.54 -0.91 29.30
CA VAL A 122 -8.54 0.01 30.44
C VAL A 122 -9.35 -0.69 31.52
N GLN A 123 -8.65 -1.40 32.40
CA GLN A 123 -8.92 -1.57 33.83
C GLN A 123 -7.93 -2.58 34.42
#